data_AF-A0A1M6TFM1-F1
#
_entry.id   AF-A0A1M6TFM1-F1
#
_cell.length_a   1.000
_cell.length_b   1.000
_cell.length_c   1.000
_cell.angle_alpha   90.00
_cell.angle_beta   90.00
_cell.angle_gamma   90.00
#
_symmetry.space_group_name_H-M   'P 1'
#
loop_
_entity.id
_entity.type
_entity.pdbx_description
1 polymer ?
#
loop_
_entity_poly.entity_id
_entity_poly.type
_entity_poly.pdbx_seq_one_letter_code
_entity_poly.pdbx_strand_id
1 'polypeptide(L)'
;MRIIISILFLISGFCDLYAQENAIPDYTCEKKLLGYAKLCRTLEVNSTVEDEESPYTYEYEEELARLAKADYSKDSEELYIKKINAYVTKCMSCMICNTLRTRKEQISLLKVAVATGNLDFLRRAIQVYHYPLDLADDIDGMNIMDYVYEEKEYWTKKFPGSKEEELMWNMYKTVKNAGAKFHKYQSLN
;
A
#
# COMPACT_ATOMS: atom_id res chain seq x y z
N MET A 1 -63.93 2.60 -40.67
CA MET A 1 -63.95 3.23 -39.33
C MET A 1 -62.61 2.91 -38.67
N ARG A 2 -61.76 3.93 -38.49
CA ARG A 2 -60.41 3.83 -37.89
C ARG A 2 -60.55 3.89 -36.37
N ILE A 3 -59.90 2.97 -35.64
CA ILE A 3 -59.32 3.26 -34.32
C ILE A 3 -57.96 2.56 -34.26
N ILE A 4 -56.93 3.38 -34.37
CA ILE A 4 -55.54 3.15 -33.91
C ILE A 4 -55.54 3.64 -32.46
N ILE A 5 -54.92 2.89 -31.53
CA ILE A 5 -54.38 3.31 -30.21
C ILE A 5 -53.94 1.99 -29.54
N SER A 6 -52.80 1.80 -28.91
CA SER A 6 -51.50 2.44 -28.87
C SER A 6 -50.58 1.38 -28.28
N ILE A 7 -49.40 1.21 -28.84
CA ILE A 7 -48.30 0.46 -28.23
C ILE A 7 -47.89 1.26 -26.98
N LEU A 8 -47.93 0.65 -25.79
CA LEU A 8 -47.23 1.17 -24.62
C LEU A 8 -46.32 0.09 -24.04
N PHE A 9 -45.03 0.43 -24.10
CA PHE A 9 -43.89 -0.22 -23.51
C PHE A 9 -44.10 -0.51 -22.02
N LEU A 10 -43.90 -1.76 -21.62
CA LEU A 10 -43.49 -2.13 -20.27
C LEU A 10 -42.39 -3.20 -20.37
N ILE A 11 -41.25 -2.79 -20.91
CA ILE A 11 -39.94 -3.41 -20.67
C ILE A 11 -39.13 -2.34 -19.92
N SER A 12 -38.27 -2.79 -19.00
CA SER A 12 -37.27 -2.01 -18.24
C SER A 12 -37.71 -1.34 -16.93
N GLY A 13 -38.06 -2.14 -15.91
CA GLY A 13 -38.33 -1.63 -14.56
C GLY A 13 -37.70 -2.42 -13.40
N PHE A 14 -36.83 -3.41 -13.66
CA PHE A 14 -36.27 -4.26 -12.60
C PHE A 14 -34.85 -4.76 -12.91
N CYS A 15 -34.01 -3.94 -13.54
CA CYS A 15 -32.58 -4.28 -13.76
C CYS A 15 -31.58 -3.20 -13.32
N ASP A 16 -32.03 -2.06 -12.78
CA ASP A 16 -31.15 -0.92 -12.46
C ASP A 16 -31.04 -0.64 -10.94
N LEU A 17 -31.11 -1.69 -10.11
CA LEU A 17 -30.90 -1.56 -8.65
C LEU A 17 -29.68 -2.35 -8.13
N TYR A 18 -28.89 -2.94 -9.03
CA TYR A 18 -27.71 -3.76 -8.67
C TYR A 18 -26.47 -3.46 -9.54
N ALA A 19 -26.33 -2.23 -10.02
CA ALA A 19 -25.14 -1.79 -10.72
C ALA A 19 -24.78 -0.34 -10.34
N GLN A 20 -24.69 -0.05 -9.04
CA GLN A 20 -23.68 0.93 -8.65
C GLN A 20 -22.35 0.19 -8.70
N GLU A 21 -21.80 0.11 -9.91
CA GLU A 21 -20.46 -0.36 -10.19
C GLU A 21 -19.53 0.51 -9.31
N ASN A 22 -19.11 -0.05 -8.18
CA ASN A 22 -18.21 0.61 -7.25
C ASN A 22 -16.84 0.72 -7.93
N ALA A 23 -16.70 1.74 -8.76
CA ALA A 23 -15.57 1.91 -9.65
C ALA A 23 -14.28 2.22 -8.87
N ILE A 24 -13.15 1.82 -9.45
CA ILE A 24 -11.84 2.28 -9.00
C ILE A 24 -11.80 3.81 -9.23
N PRO A 25 -11.59 4.61 -8.17
CA PRO A 25 -11.53 6.05 -8.29
C PRO A 25 -10.42 6.49 -9.26
N ASP A 26 -10.66 7.57 -10.00
CA ASP A 26 -9.55 8.29 -10.61
C ASP A 26 -8.77 9.03 -9.52
N TYR A 27 -7.52 8.61 -9.30
CA TYR A 27 -6.69 9.11 -8.20
C TYR A 27 -5.88 10.32 -8.64
N THR A 28 -6.02 11.40 -7.88
CA THR A 28 -5.06 12.50 -7.87
C THR A 28 -4.12 12.30 -6.69
N CYS A 29 -2.82 12.18 -6.96
CA CYS A 29 -1.84 11.98 -5.90
C CYS A 29 -1.70 13.24 -5.06
N GLU A 30 -2.14 13.15 -3.81
CA GLU A 30 -2.17 14.28 -2.88
C GLU A 30 -0.76 14.74 -2.49
N LYS A 31 -0.57 16.05 -2.35
CA LYS A 31 0.70 16.64 -1.91
C LYS A 31 0.95 16.33 -0.43
N LYS A 32 2.23 16.14 -0.06
CA LYS A 32 2.71 15.75 1.28
C LYS A 32 1.85 16.21 2.45
N LEU A 33 1.64 17.52 2.62
CA LEU A 33 0.98 18.11 3.81
C LEU A 33 -0.49 17.71 3.99
N LEU A 34 -1.23 17.50 2.90
CA LEU A 34 -2.65 17.11 2.94
C LEU A 34 -2.87 15.63 2.63
N GLY A 35 -1.88 15.00 1.98
CA GLY A 35 -1.90 13.61 1.57
C GLY A 35 -1.17 12.68 2.53
N TYR A 36 -0.10 12.09 2.03
CA TYR A 36 0.55 10.93 2.65
C TYR A 36 1.43 11.24 3.88
N ALA A 37 1.59 12.49 4.32
CA ALA A 37 2.43 12.78 5.49
C ALA A 37 1.89 12.14 6.77
N LYS A 38 0.56 12.12 6.96
CA LYS A 38 -0.06 11.41 8.09
C LYS A 38 0.23 9.91 7.99
N LEU A 39 0.07 9.31 6.79
CA LEU A 39 0.38 7.90 6.55
C LEU A 39 1.84 7.56 6.89
N CYS A 40 2.81 8.36 6.46
CA CYS A 40 4.21 8.17 6.83
C CYS A 40 4.42 8.21 8.35
N ARG A 41 3.82 9.20 9.02
CA ARG A 41 3.96 9.38 10.46
C ARG A 41 3.34 8.21 11.23
N THR A 42 2.10 7.83 10.91
CA THR A 42 1.38 6.76 11.60
C THR A 42 2.03 5.41 11.36
N LEU A 43 2.63 5.18 10.19
CA LEU A 43 3.44 4.00 9.92
C LEU A 43 4.74 3.98 10.74
N GLU A 44 5.41 5.12 10.88
CA GLU A 44 6.67 5.24 11.64
C GLU A 44 6.46 5.01 13.15
N VAL A 45 5.37 5.53 13.72
CA VAL A 45 5.04 5.34 15.15
C VAL A 45 4.35 4.02 15.43
N ASN A 46 3.74 3.40 14.41
CA ASN A 46 3.00 2.14 14.50
C ASN A 46 1.88 2.18 15.58
N SER A 47 1.18 3.31 15.68
CA SER A 47 0.08 3.51 16.64
C SER A 47 -1.13 2.64 16.28
N THR A 48 -1.76 2.10 17.32
CA THR A 48 -3.04 1.38 17.22
C THR A 48 -4.22 2.35 17.24
N VAL A 49 -5.32 1.99 16.60
CA VAL A 49 -6.58 2.73 16.75
C VAL A 49 -7.18 2.43 18.12
N GLU A 50 -7.58 3.48 18.86
CA GLU A 50 -8.17 3.34 20.21
C GLU A 50 -9.67 2.98 20.18
N ASP A 51 -10.34 3.23 19.05
CA ASP A 51 -11.75 2.91 18.86
C ASP A 51 -11.96 1.42 18.59
N GLU A 52 -12.60 0.71 19.53
CA GLU A 52 -12.91 -0.72 19.43
C GLU A 52 -13.92 -1.05 18.31
N GLU A 53 -14.71 -0.07 17.85
CA GLU A 53 -15.63 -0.24 16.72
C GLU A 53 -14.92 -0.06 15.36
N SER A 54 -13.67 0.43 15.36
CA SER A 54 -12.89 0.60 14.14
C SER A 54 -12.58 -0.73 13.48
N PRO A 55 -12.75 -0.85 12.14
CA PRO A 55 -12.30 -2.03 11.41
C PRO A 55 -10.77 -2.11 11.27
N TYR A 56 -10.04 -1.09 11.72
CA TYR A 56 -8.58 -0.97 11.57
C TYR A 56 -7.87 -1.21 12.89
N THR A 57 -6.79 -2.01 12.85
CA THR A 57 -5.93 -2.22 14.02
C THR A 57 -4.97 -1.05 14.20
N TYR A 58 -4.45 -0.51 13.09
CA TYR A 58 -3.45 0.56 13.11
C TYR A 58 -3.92 1.82 12.40
N GLU A 59 -3.48 2.99 12.89
CA GLU A 59 -3.83 4.29 12.30
C GLU A 59 -3.34 4.43 10.85
N TYR A 60 -2.27 3.74 10.46
CA TYR A 60 -1.81 3.75 9.06
C TYR A 60 -2.76 2.99 8.13
N GLU A 61 -3.52 2.02 8.62
CA GLU A 61 -4.49 1.27 7.81
C GLU A 61 -5.68 2.16 7.47
N GLU A 62 -6.19 2.88 8.48
CA GLU A 62 -7.25 3.87 8.30
C GLU A 62 -6.82 4.96 7.32
N GLU A 63 -5.61 5.50 7.49
CA GLU A 63 -5.12 6.59 6.65
C GLU A 63 -4.86 6.14 5.21
N LEU A 64 -4.34 4.92 5.01
CA LEU A 64 -4.19 4.33 3.68
C LEU A 64 -5.55 4.11 3.01
N ALA A 65 -6.54 3.63 3.76
CA ALA A 65 -7.91 3.44 3.29
C ALA A 65 -8.54 4.78 2.87
N ARG A 66 -8.39 5.82 3.70
CA ARG A 66 -8.86 7.18 3.41
C ARG A 66 -8.29 7.70 2.09
N LEU A 67 -6.97 7.62 1.92
CA LEU A 67 -6.28 8.09 0.72
C LEU A 67 -6.69 7.29 -0.52
N ALA A 68 -6.86 5.98 -0.38
CA ALA A 68 -7.33 5.11 -1.44
C ALA A 68 -8.85 5.19 -1.68
N LYS A 69 -9.59 5.98 -0.89
CA LYS A 69 -11.08 6.02 -0.90
C LYS A 69 -11.69 4.61 -0.80
N ALA A 70 -11.03 3.75 -0.03
CA ALA A 70 -11.47 2.40 0.29
C ALA A 70 -12.23 2.43 1.62
N ASP A 71 -13.38 1.77 1.67
CA ASP A 71 -14.25 1.77 2.84
C ASP A 71 -14.57 0.32 3.21
N TYR A 72 -13.97 -0.17 4.30
CA TYR A 72 -14.15 -1.55 4.75
C TYR A 72 -15.62 -1.91 5.05
N SER A 73 -16.45 -0.92 5.41
CA SER A 73 -17.86 -1.14 5.74
C SER A 73 -18.77 -1.19 4.52
N LYS A 74 -18.33 -0.65 3.38
CA LYS A 74 -19.14 -0.51 2.16
C LYS A 74 -18.60 -1.28 0.97
N ASP A 75 -17.29 -1.44 0.88
CA ASP A 75 -16.63 -2.18 -0.18
C ASP A 75 -16.61 -3.68 0.16
N SER A 76 -16.84 -4.53 -0.84
CA SER A 76 -16.41 -5.93 -0.73
C SER A 76 -14.90 -6.00 -0.50
N GLU A 77 -14.41 -7.03 0.18
CA GLU A 77 -12.97 -7.25 0.42
C GLU A 77 -12.12 -7.12 -0.86
N GLU A 78 -12.56 -7.75 -1.96
CA GLU A 78 -11.86 -7.68 -3.25
C GLU A 78 -11.74 -6.24 -3.77
N LEU A 79 -12.82 -5.46 -3.68
CA LEU A 79 -12.82 -4.07 -4.10
C LEU A 79 -11.96 -3.19 -3.19
N TYR A 80 -12.05 -3.38 -1.88
CA TYR A 80 -11.22 -2.68 -0.90
C TYR A 80 -9.74 -2.85 -1.25
N ILE A 81 -9.30 -4.10 -1.45
CA ILE A 81 -7.93 -4.44 -1.86
C ILE A 81 -7.57 -3.79 -3.20
N LYS A 82 -8.46 -3.87 -4.21
CA LYS A 82 -8.21 -3.26 -5.53
C LYS A 82 -8.04 -1.74 -5.45
N LYS A 83 -8.82 -1.04 -4.62
CA LYS A 83 -8.69 0.40 -4.41
C LYS A 83 -7.35 0.76 -3.77
N ILE A 84 -6.95 0.05 -2.71
CA ILE A 84 -5.63 0.25 -2.09
C ILE A 84 -4.51 0.04 -3.11
N ASN A 85 -4.55 -1.09 -3.84
CA ASN A 85 -3.56 -1.42 -4.86
C ASN A 85 -3.48 -0.37 -5.96
N ALA A 86 -4.63 0.07 -6.48
CA ALA A 86 -4.71 1.07 -7.53
C ALA A 86 -4.15 2.42 -7.07
N TYR A 87 -4.48 2.84 -5.84
CA TYR A 87 -3.95 4.08 -5.25
C TYR A 87 -2.42 4.02 -5.12
N VAL A 88 -1.88 2.96 -4.53
CA VAL A 88 -0.42 2.87 -4.30
C VAL A 88 0.32 2.74 -5.61
N THR A 89 -0.17 1.94 -6.56
CA THR A 89 0.45 1.81 -7.89
C THR A 89 0.52 3.15 -8.62
N LYS A 90 -0.52 3.97 -8.47
CA LYS A 90 -0.57 5.30 -9.10
C LYS A 90 0.29 6.33 -8.37
N CYS A 91 0.32 6.31 -7.04
CA CYS A 91 0.80 7.43 -6.23
C CYS A 91 2.07 7.14 -5.41
N MET A 92 2.61 5.92 -5.45
CA MET A 92 3.78 5.55 -4.64
C MET A 92 5.02 6.40 -4.90
N SER A 93 5.25 6.84 -6.14
CA SER A 93 6.37 7.76 -6.46
C SER A 93 6.23 9.12 -5.77
N CYS A 94 5.01 9.54 -5.43
CA CYS A 94 4.76 10.76 -4.67
C CYS A 94 4.88 10.52 -3.15
N MET A 95 4.72 9.30 -2.65
CA MET A 95 4.70 8.97 -1.22
C MET A 95 6.12 8.93 -0.61
N ILE A 96 6.72 10.11 -0.49
CA ILE A 96 8.09 10.30 0.00
C ILE A 96 8.08 10.71 1.47
N CYS A 97 8.47 9.78 2.34
CA CYS A 97 8.52 9.97 3.79
C CYS A 97 9.89 10.49 4.25
N ASN A 98 9.89 11.35 5.26
CA ASN A 98 11.10 11.70 6.01
C ASN A 98 11.04 10.92 7.32
N THR A 99 12.12 10.24 7.70
CA THR A 99 12.21 9.54 8.98
C THR A 99 13.63 9.67 9.54
N LEU A 100 13.75 9.70 10.88
CA LEU A 100 15.04 9.69 11.57
C LEU A 100 15.60 8.27 11.74
N ARG A 101 14.87 7.24 11.27
CA ARG A 101 15.23 5.82 11.43
C ARG A 101 16.23 5.32 10.37
N THR A 102 16.54 6.13 9.36
CA THR A 102 17.57 5.84 8.36
C THR A 102 18.50 7.03 8.19
N ARG A 103 19.65 6.81 7.54
CA ARG A 103 20.59 7.86 7.16
C ARG A 103 20.14 8.63 5.92
N LYS A 104 19.15 8.11 5.19
CA LYS A 104 18.60 8.76 4.00
C LYS A 104 17.59 9.82 4.44
N GLU A 105 17.67 11.01 3.86
CA GLU A 105 16.75 12.11 4.21
C GLU A 105 15.29 11.78 3.85
N GLN A 106 15.12 11.01 2.77
CA GLN A 106 13.84 10.65 2.19
C GLN A 106 13.85 9.19 1.76
N ILE A 107 12.73 8.50 1.98
CA ILE A 107 12.50 7.12 1.54
C ILE A 107 11.02 6.90 1.21
N SER A 108 10.72 5.92 0.36
CA SER A 108 9.35 5.51 0.06
C SER A 108 8.67 4.79 1.23
N LEU A 109 7.34 4.70 1.18
CA LEU A 109 6.54 4.11 2.26
C LEU A 109 6.94 2.66 2.63
N LEU A 110 7.21 1.79 1.65
CA LEU A 110 7.68 0.43 1.91
C LEU A 110 9.05 0.43 2.61
N LYS A 111 9.94 1.35 2.25
CA LYS A 111 11.25 1.50 2.88
C LYS A 111 11.12 2.01 4.32
N VAL A 112 10.11 2.83 4.64
CA VAL A 112 9.80 3.21 6.04
C VAL A 112 9.52 1.97 6.88
N ALA A 113 8.70 1.04 6.37
CA ALA A 113 8.39 -0.18 7.09
C ALA A 113 9.64 -1.01 7.39
N VAL A 114 10.59 -1.09 6.46
CA VAL A 114 11.88 -1.74 6.69
C VAL A 114 12.71 -0.98 7.73
N ALA A 115 12.84 0.34 7.57
CA ALA A 115 13.63 1.19 8.47
C ALA A 115 13.11 1.19 9.92
N THR A 116 11.80 1.01 10.12
CA THR A 116 11.17 0.95 11.45
C THR A 116 10.99 -0.47 11.98
N GLY A 117 11.32 -1.50 11.20
CA GLY A 117 11.12 -2.88 11.61
C GLY A 117 9.64 -3.32 11.60
N ASN A 118 8.76 -2.60 10.90
CA ASN A 118 7.34 -2.91 10.80
C ASN A 118 7.06 -4.05 9.79
N LEU A 119 7.35 -5.29 10.21
CA LEU A 119 7.18 -6.49 9.39
C LEU A 119 5.71 -6.77 9.04
N ASP A 120 4.77 -6.41 9.92
CA ASP A 120 3.35 -6.66 9.70
C ASP A 120 2.80 -5.80 8.57
N PHE A 121 3.12 -4.50 8.55
CA PHE A 121 2.81 -3.65 7.41
C PHE A 121 3.45 -4.18 6.13
N LEU A 122 4.75 -4.52 6.17
CA LEU A 122 5.46 -5.01 4.99
C LEU A 122 4.79 -6.26 4.40
N ARG A 123 4.41 -7.22 5.25
CA ARG A 123 3.68 -8.43 4.83
C ARG A 123 2.32 -8.11 4.23
N ARG A 124 1.51 -7.26 4.87
CA ARG A 124 0.19 -6.86 4.35
C ARG A 124 0.31 -6.14 3.01
N ALA A 125 1.23 -5.19 2.90
CA ALA A 125 1.47 -4.45 1.67
C ALA A 125 1.80 -5.39 0.49
N ILE A 126 2.62 -6.41 0.73
CA ILE A 126 3.04 -7.38 -0.29
C ILE A 126 1.94 -8.41 -0.60
N GLN A 127 1.39 -9.04 0.42
CA GLN A 127 0.57 -10.25 0.28
C GLN A 127 -0.91 -9.96 0.11
N VAL A 128 -1.41 -8.88 0.72
CA VAL A 128 -2.83 -8.51 0.70
C VAL A 128 -3.07 -7.42 -0.33
N TYR A 129 -2.29 -6.33 -0.26
CA TYR A 129 -2.49 -5.16 -1.13
C TYR A 129 -1.68 -5.21 -2.43
N HIS A 130 -0.87 -6.25 -2.63
CA HIS A 130 -0.09 -6.51 -3.84
C HIS A 130 0.72 -5.30 -4.33
N TYR A 131 1.41 -4.62 -3.40
CA TYR A 131 2.24 -3.47 -3.75
C TYR A 131 3.28 -3.85 -4.82
N PRO A 132 3.54 -2.95 -5.79
CA PRO A 132 4.56 -3.19 -6.80
C PRO A 132 5.97 -3.19 -6.18
N LEU A 133 6.69 -4.31 -6.31
CA LEU A 133 8.00 -4.50 -5.67
C LEU A 133 9.20 -4.16 -6.56
N ASP A 134 9.01 -4.17 -7.87
CA ASP A 134 10.08 -3.95 -8.84
C ASP A 134 10.30 -2.47 -9.19
N LEU A 135 9.46 -1.57 -8.66
CA LEU A 135 9.57 -0.13 -8.91
C LEU A 135 10.68 0.48 -8.06
N ALA A 136 11.73 0.95 -8.74
CA ALA A 136 12.72 1.82 -8.13
C ALA A 136 12.14 3.24 -8.00
N ASP A 137 12.39 3.88 -6.85
CA ASP A 137 12.01 5.28 -6.67
C ASP A 137 13.11 6.25 -7.12
N ASP A 138 12.70 7.45 -7.53
CA ASP A 138 13.59 8.49 -8.05
C ASP A 138 14.48 9.12 -6.96
N ILE A 139 14.28 8.75 -5.68
CA ILE A 139 15.00 9.32 -4.53
C ILE A 139 16.42 8.78 -4.49
N ASP A 140 16.56 7.46 -4.53
CA ASP A 140 17.85 6.78 -4.41
C ASP A 140 18.09 5.73 -5.51
N GLY A 141 17.15 5.58 -6.45
CA GLY A 141 17.23 4.61 -7.55
C GLY A 141 17.11 3.16 -7.08
N MET A 142 16.59 2.91 -5.88
CA MET A 142 16.45 1.58 -5.30
C MET A 142 14.98 1.18 -5.23
N ASN A 143 14.70 -0.07 -5.55
CA ASN A 143 13.41 -0.67 -5.21
C ASN A 143 13.44 -1.24 -3.78
N ILE A 144 12.34 -1.85 -3.34
CA ILE A 144 12.26 -2.41 -1.99
C ILE A 144 13.24 -3.58 -1.77
N MET A 145 13.50 -4.39 -2.81
CA MET A 145 14.42 -5.53 -2.75
C MET A 145 15.86 -5.08 -2.54
N ASP A 146 16.29 -4.03 -3.25
CA ASP A 146 17.62 -3.44 -3.07
C ASP A 146 17.78 -2.84 -1.67
N TYR A 147 16.76 -2.13 -1.18
CA TYR A 147 16.81 -1.45 0.12
C TYR A 147 16.88 -2.44 1.29
N VAL A 148 16.00 -3.45 1.32
CA VAL A 148 16.00 -4.44 2.39
C VAL A 148 17.27 -5.29 2.39
N TYR A 149 17.90 -5.48 1.23
CA TYR A 149 19.19 -6.14 1.13
C TYR A 149 20.32 -5.32 1.74
N GLU A 150 20.40 -4.00 1.45
CA GLU A 150 21.42 -3.13 2.07
C GLU A 150 21.27 -3.09 3.60
N GLU A 151 20.03 -3.01 4.12
CA GLU A 151 19.77 -3.07 5.56
C GLU A 151 20.20 -4.43 6.14
N LYS A 152 19.79 -5.55 5.52
CA LYS A 152 20.21 -6.89 5.94
C LYS A 152 21.74 -7.02 6.00
N GLU A 153 22.47 -6.57 4.97
CA GLU A 153 23.93 -6.59 4.94
C GLU A 153 24.55 -5.71 6.04
N TYR A 154 24.00 -4.52 6.27
CA TYR A 154 24.44 -3.64 7.34
C TYR A 154 24.34 -4.30 8.71
N TRP A 155 23.19 -4.87 9.04
CA TRP A 155 22.95 -5.50 10.35
C TRP A 155 23.78 -6.77 10.53
N THR A 156 23.87 -7.61 9.49
CA THR A 156 24.72 -8.83 9.50
C THR A 156 26.18 -8.48 9.82
N LYS A 157 26.70 -7.39 9.22
CA LYS A 157 28.10 -6.99 9.40
C LYS A 157 28.35 -6.30 10.74
N LYS A 158 27.42 -5.47 11.21
CA LYS A 158 27.62 -4.61 12.37
C LYS A 158 27.22 -5.23 13.70
N PHE A 159 26.16 -6.03 13.69
CA PHE A 159 25.52 -6.56 14.90
C PHE A 159 25.13 -8.03 14.72
N PRO A 160 26.09 -8.93 14.43
CA PRO A 160 25.79 -10.33 14.20
C PRO A 160 25.17 -10.98 15.44
N GLY A 161 24.12 -11.78 15.22
CA GLY A 161 23.33 -12.48 16.23
C GLY A 161 22.26 -11.62 16.92
N SER A 162 22.04 -10.37 16.49
CA SER A 162 21.03 -9.51 17.12
C SER A 162 19.61 -9.83 16.64
N LYS A 163 18.61 -9.42 17.44
CA LYS A 163 17.19 -9.57 17.05
C LYS A 163 16.86 -8.74 15.80
N GLU A 164 17.51 -7.59 15.66
CA GLU A 164 17.38 -6.71 14.50
C GLU A 164 17.96 -7.35 13.24
N GLU A 165 19.08 -8.08 13.36
CA GLU A 165 19.61 -8.88 12.24
C GLU A 165 18.59 -9.93 11.78
N GLU A 166 18.03 -10.69 12.71
CA GLU A 166 16.99 -11.70 12.41
C GLU A 166 15.76 -11.06 11.75
N LEU A 167 15.31 -9.91 12.26
CA LEU A 167 14.21 -9.14 11.69
C LEU A 167 14.50 -8.72 10.25
N MET A 168 15.68 -8.17 9.97
CA MET A 168 16.06 -7.77 8.61
C MET A 168 16.17 -8.97 7.66
N TRP A 169 16.65 -10.12 8.14
CA TRP A 169 16.60 -11.37 7.39
C TRP A 169 15.17 -11.79 7.07
N ASN A 170 14.25 -11.69 8.02
CA ASN A 170 12.84 -12.03 7.83
C ASN A 170 12.16 -11.09 6.83
N MET A 171 12.45 -9.79 6.90
CA MET A 171 11.97 -8.81 5.92
C MET A 171 12.54 -9.10 4.52
N TYR A 172 13.84 -9.35 4.40
CA TYR A 172 14.49 -9.71 3.14
C TYR A 172 13.84 -10.95 2.52
N LYS A 173 13.66 -12.02 3.30
CA LYS A 173 13.00 -13.25 2.85
C LYS A 173 11.56 -12.99 2.41
N THR A 174 10.83 -12.15 3.14
CA THR A 174 9.44 -11.79 2.79
C THR A 174 9.38 -11.15 1.39
N VAL A 175 10.26 -10.19 1.13
CA VAL A 175 10.32 -9.48 -0.16
C VAL A 175 10.80 -10.41 -1.29
N LYS A 176 11.87 -11.20 -1.07
CA LYS A 176 12.40 -12.15 -2.07
C LYS A 176 11.40 -13.26 -2.40
N ASN A 177 10.72 -13.83 -1.40
CA ASN A 177 9.73 -14.89 -1.61
C ASN A 177 8.49 -14.41 -2.36
N ALA A 178 8.18 -13.11 -2.28
CA ALA A 178 7.13 -12.49 -3.09
C ALA A 178 7.54 -12.25 -4.55
N GLY A 179 8.76 -12.66 -4.94
CA GLY A 179 9.24 -12.61 -6.32
C GLY A 179 9.90 -11.30 -6.72
N ALA A 180 10.15 -10.39 -5.76
CA ALA A 180 10.83 -9.14 -6.04
C ALA A 180 12.24 -9.38 -6.61
N LYS A 181 12.62 -8.57 -7.59
CA LYS A 181 13.94 -8.62 -8.21
C LYS A 181 14.78 -7.42 -7.81
N PHE A 182 16.08 -7.60 -7.78
CA PHE A 182 17.02 -6.50 -7.61
C PHE A 182 17.00 -5.60 -8.84
N HIS A 183 16.86 -4.29 -8.62
CA HIS A 183 17.03 -3.29 -9.66
C HIS A 183 18.48 -2.82 -9.75
N LYS A 184 19.12 -2.54 -8.61
CA LYS A 184 20.53 -2.14 -8.49
C LYS A 184 21.49 -3.33 -8.54
N TYR A 185 21.17 -4.42 -7.86
CA TYR A 185 22.05 -5.60 -7.72
C TYR A 185 21.67 -6.74 -8.68
N GLN A 186 21.53 -6.43 -9.97
CA GLN A 186 20.94 -7.37 -10.95
C GLN A 186 21.69 -8.71 -11.08
N SER A 187 22.99 -8.75 -10.76
CA SER A 187 23.79 -9.97 -10.74
C SER A 187 23.38 -10.96 -9.64
N LEU A 188 22.59 -10.53 -8.66
CA LEU A 188 22.10 -11.35 -7.54
C LEU A 188 20.67 -11.88 -7.76
N ASN A 189 20.09 -11.67 -8.95
CA ASN A 189 18.73 -12.09 -9.25
C ASN A 189 18.55 -13.60 -9.27
#